data_AF-A0A349ALE9-F1
#
_entry.id   AF-A0A349ALE9-F1
#
_cell.length_a   1.000
_cell.length_b   1.000
_cell.length_c   1.000
_cell.angle_alpha   90.00
_cell.angle_beta   90.00
_cell.angle_gamma   90.00
#
_symmetry.space_group_name_H-M   'P 1'
#
loop_
_entity.id
_entity.type
_entity.pdbx_description
1 polymer ?
#
loop_
_entity_poly.entity_id
_entity_poly.type
_entity_poly.pdbx_seq_one_letter_code
_entity_poly.pdbx_strand_id
1 'polypeptide(L)' 'MTERKEAEEKLKESEAKYRLLVENIPVGVAIMRGGKILFTNSQNEQISGYTIEELKSINPFDAIYEEDRAK' A
#
# COMPACT_ATOMS: atom_id res chain seq x y z
N MET A 1 -20.68 19.57 21.23
CA MET A 1 -19.65 19.21 20.23
C MET A 1 -19.16 17.84 20.63
N THR A 2 -19.70 16.73 20.11
CA THR A 2 -19.32 15.46 20.76
C THR A 2 -19.26 14.28 19.80
N GLU A 3 -20.34 13.86 19.15
CA GLU A 3 -20.30 12.57 18.43
C GLU A 3 -19.50 12.57 17.12
N ARG A 4 -19.63 13.62 16.29
CA ARG A 4 -18.91 13.71 15.01
C ARG A 4 -17.39 13.82 15.19
N LYS A 5 -16.95 14.61 16.17
CA LYS A 5 -15.52 14.80 16.44
C LYS A 5 -14.88 13.51 17.00
N GLU A 6 -15.56 12.82 17.90
CA GLU A 6 -15.10 11.54 18.44
C GLU A 6 -15.00 10.46 17.36
N ALA A 7 -15.95 10.43 16.41
CA ALA A 7 -15.91 9.52 15.27
C ALA A 7 -14.73 9.82 14.33
N GLU A 8 -14.48 11.09 14.04
CA GLU A 8 -13.33 11.53 13.20
C GLU A 8 -11.98 11.20 13.88
N GLU A 9 -11.87 11.39 15.21
CA GLU A 9 -10.66 11.05 15.97
C GLU A 9 -10.39 9.55 16.02
N LYS A 10 -11.42 8.73 16.28
CA LYS A 10 -11.30 7.26 16.25
C LYS A 10 -10.90 6.75 14.87
N LEU A 11 -11.46 7.34 13.81
CA LEU A 11 -11.08 7.00 12.44
C LEU A 11 -9.59 7.30 12.22
N LYS A 12 -9.15 8.51 12.57
CA LYS A 12 -7.75 8.92 12.43
C LYS A 12 -6.77 8.04 13.23
N GLU A 13 -7.14 7.65 14.44
CA GLU A 13 -6.35 6.74 15.27
C GLU A 13 -6.25 5.35 14.62
N SER A 14 -7.36 4.83 14.10
CA SER A 14 -7.38 3.53 13.41
C SER A 14 -6.53 3.54 12.14
N GLU A 15 -6.58 4.62 11.35
CA GLU A 15 -5.76 4.80 10.15
C GLU A 15 -4.26 4.88 10.49
N ALA A 16 -3.91 5.61 11.55
CA ALA A 16 -2.52 5.71 12.01
C ALA A 16 -1.99 4.34 12.48
N LYS A 17 -2.80 3.60 13.23
CA LYS A 17 -2.46 2.24 13.67
C LYS A 17 -2.28 1.28 12.50
N TYR A 18 -3.19 1.31 11.53
CA TYR A 18 -3.07 0.50 10.31
C TYR A 18 -1.80 0.84 9.54
N ARG A 19 -1.53 2.13 9.33
CA ARG A 19 -0.32 2.62 8.64
C ARG A 19 0.94 2.13 9.34
N LEU A 20 1.00 2.21 10.68
CA LEU A 20 2.14 1.72 11.44
C LEU A 20 2.35 0.21 11.26
N LEU A 21 1.27 -0.57 11.30
CA LEU A 21 1.35 -2.02 11.13
C LEU A 21 1.89 -2.40 9.76
N VAL A 22 1.32 -1.85 8.68
CA VAL A 22 1.77 -2.18 7.31
C VAL A 22 3.19 -1.72 7.03
N GLU A 23 3.66 -0.65 7.67
CA GLU A 23 5.02 -0.14 7.46
C GLU A 23 6.10 -1.00 8.14
N ASN A 24 5.75 -1.69 9.23
CA ASN A 24 6.71 -2.41 10.08
C ASN A 24 6.75 -3.93 9.88
N ILE A 25 5.86 -4.51 9.06
CA ILE A 25 5.91 -5.95 8.75
C ILE A 25 6.96 -6.24 7.68
N PRO A 26 7.69 -7.37 7.74
CA PRO A 26 8.77 -7.70 6.79
C PRO A 26 8.23 -8.26 5.46
N VAL A 27 7.13 -7.69 4.95
CA VAL A 27 6.50 -8.08 3.68
C VAL A 27 6.13 -6.84 2.89
N GLY A 28 6.26 -6.92 1.56
CA GLY A 28 5.76 -5.89 0.66
C GLY A 28 4.24 -5.89 0.66
N VAL A 29 3.64 -4.72 0.86
CA VAL A 29 2.18 -4.53 0.77
C VAL A 29 1.90 -3.50 -0.30
N ALA A 30 1.01 -3.83 -1.23
CA ALA A 30 0.49 -2.89 -2.22
C ALA A 30 -1.04 -2.99 -2.30
N ILE A 31 -1.70 -1.84 -2.43
CA ILE A 31 -3.12 -1.74 -2.76
C ILE A 31 -3.23 -1.24 -4.19
N MET A 32 -3.96 -1.97 -5.03
CA MET A 32 -4.04 -1.71 -6.46
C MET A 32 -5.48 -1.55 -6.91
N ARG A 33 -5.70 -0.70 -7.92
CA ARG A 33 -6.99 -0.57 -8.62
C ARG A 33 -6.75 -0.19 -10.08
N GLY A 34 -7.38 -0.93 -10.99
CA GLY A 34 -7.33 -0.61 -12.43
C GLY A 34 -5.91 -0.55 -13.00
N GLY A 35 -5.03 -1.47 -12.60
CA GLY A 35 -3.64 -1.50 -13.07
C GLY A 35 -2.76 -0.37 -12.53
N LYS A 36 -3.13 0.26 -11.41
CA LYS A 36 -2.31 1.26 -10.72
C LYS A 36 -2.16 0.92 -9.25
N ILE A 37 -0.97 1.16 -8.70
CA ILE A 37 -0.71 1.09 -7.26
C ILE A 37 -1.22 2.38 -6.60
N LEU A 38 -2.20 2.25 -5.70
CA LEU A 38 -2.75 3.34 -4.90
C LEU A 38 -1.91 3.58 -3.62
N PHE A 39 -1.40 2.50 -3.05
CA PHE A 39 -0.60 2.51 -1.84
C PHE A 39 0.44 1.39 -1.92
N THR A 40 1.63 1.64 -1.38
CA THR A 40 2.64 0.62 -1.13
C THR A 40 3.45 1.02 0.10
N ASN A 41 3.92 0.05 0.89
CA ASN A 41 4.82 0.30 2.03
C ASN A 41 6.29 0.39 1.58
N SER A 42 7.18 0.90 2.45
CA SER A 42 8.63 0.97 2.18
C SER A 42 9.29 -0.40 2.02
N GLN A 43 8.72 -1.44 2.63
CA GLN A 43 9.24 -2.81 2.51
C GLN A 43 9.12 -3.33 1.08
N ASN A 44 8.07 -2.96 0.36
CA ASN A 44 7.93 -3.33 -1.04
C ASN A 44 8.99 -2.66 -1.92
N GLU A 45 9.40 -1.43 -1.61
CA GLU A 45 10.52 -0.76 -2.29
C GLU A 45 11.84 -1.49 -2.03
N GLN A 46 12.09 -1.89 -0.78
CA GLN A 46 13.30 -2.65 -0.43
C GLN A 46 13.35 -4.04 -1.10
N ILE A 47 12.21 -4.74 -1.18
CA ILE A 47 12.13 -6.09 -1.73
C ILE A 47 12.19 -6.07 -3.27
N SER A 48 11.44 -5.16 -3.90
CA SER A 48 11.34 -5.09 -5.36
C SER A 48 12.52 -4.38 -6.03
N GLY A 49 13.21 -3.50 -5.29
CA GLY A 49 14.29 -2.67 -5.83
C GLY A 49 13.80 -1.44 -6.60
N TYR A 50 12.49 -1.22 -6.71
CA TYR A 50 11.90 -0.02 -7.30
C TYR A 50 11.50 0.97 -6.22
N THR A 51 11.72 2.26 -6.49
CA THR A 51 11.21 3.33 -5.63
C THR A 51 9.68 3.31 -5.61
N ILE A 52 9.09 3.86 -4.54
CA ILE A 52 7.63 4.00 -4.45
C ILE A 52 7.06 4.81 -5.63
N GLU A 53 7.80 5.79 -6.15
CA GLU A 53 7.37 6.62 -7.29
C GLU A 53 7.33 5.81 -8.60
N GLU A 54 8.35 4.99 -8.84
CA GLU A 54 8.38 4.07 -9.99
C GLU A 54 7.26 3.04 -9.90
N LEU A 55 7.09 2.41 -8.72
CA LEU A 55 6.02 1.45 -8.44
C LEU A 55 4.63 2.03 -8.72
N LYS A 56 4.40 3.31 -8.41
CA LYS A 56 3.12 4.00 -8.69
C LYS A 56 2.94 4.40 -10.14
N SER A 57 4.01 4.44 -10.92
CA SER A 57 4.02 4.90 -12.31
C SER A 57 3.90 3.75 -13.31
N ILE A 58 4.16 2.52 -12.88
CA ILE A 58 4.03 1.32 -13.71
C ILE A 58 2.68 0.62 -13.52
N ASN A 59 2.31 -0.21 -14.50
CA ASN A 59 1.30 -1.22 -14.28
C ASN A 59 1.96 -2.37 -13.47
N PRO A 60 1.49 -2.67 -12.25
CA PRO A 60 2.07 -3.70 -11.40
C PRO A 60 2.05 -5.09 -12.03
N PHE A 61 1.11 -5.38 -12.94
CA PHE A 61 1.11 -6.64 -13.69
C PHE A 61 2.29 -6.74 -14.66
N ASP A 62 2.87 -5.61 -15.09
CA ASP A 62 4.05 -5.59 -15.95
C ASP A 62 5.34 -5.95 -15.21
N ALA A 63 5.36 -5.80 -13.88
CA ALA A 63 6.46 -6.24 -13.03
C ALA A 63 6.40 -7.74 -12.68
N ILE A 64 5.27 -8.40 -12.94
CA ILE A 64 5.12 -9.85 -12.73
C ILE A 64 5.67 -10.58 -13.95
N TYR A 65 6.40 -11.68 -13.72
CA TYR A 65 6.89 -12.53 -14.80
C TYR A 65 5.72 -13.05 -15.63
N GLU A 66 5.83 -13.03 -16.96
CA GLU A 66 4.70 -13.26 -17.88
C GLU A 66 3.94 -14.56 -17.59
N GLU A 67 4.67 -15.63 -17.26
CA GLU A 67 4.12 -16.95 -16.94
C GLU A 67 3.26 -16.97 -15.66
N ASP A 68 3.47 -16.00 -14.75
CA ASP A 68 2.75 -15.89 -13.49
C ASP A 68 1.52 -14.94 -13.57
N ARG A 69 1.30 -14.25 -14.70
CA ARG A 69 0.19 -13.29 -14.85
C ARG A 69 -1.20 -13.94 -15.03
N ALA A 70 -1.25 -15.24 -15.34
CA ALA A 70 -2.46 -15.94 -15.79
C ALA A 70 -3.03 -16.98 -14.80
N LYS A 71 -2.61 -16.97 -13.54
CA LYS A 71 -3.24 -17.75 -12.46
C LYS A 71 -4.24 -16.93 -11.66
#